data_AF-G0USZ4-F1
#
_entry.id   AF-G0USZ4-F1
#
_cell.length_a   1.000
_cell.length_b   1.000
_cell.length_c   1.000
_cell.angle_alpha   90.00
_cell.angle_beta   90.00
_cell.angle_gamma   90.00
#
_symmetry.space_group_name_H-M   'P 1'
#
loop_
_entity.id
_entity.type
_entity.pdbx_description
1 polymer ?
#
loop_
_entity_poly.entity_id
_entity_poly.type
_entity_poly.pdbx_seq_one_letter_code
_entity_poly.pdbx_strand_id
1 'polypeptide(L)'
;MDLLYEEINAPPEYIGHVVGERGATIARLQSETGATITIIDGCKVHITAEDPTQLRAATECVRQIISDAINPDYEGPDGRRLRKEAAQLASKRAQLFNEATRQREEGNMQQMSALLEQGKQVGEQMKLTNREAAAAIAWYNNEGKGRERNYFDMHGLRVDEALEMLRARVEALRVALKGASGELRVITGVGRHSGPEGAKLRRAAVEFFRAEGLVFEEVSAAEIRATVTAAGPPVGHHQPQREADQPVENVEKKMTGSLGEHQKPQLKKVEETKFCCCF
;
A
#
# COMPACT_ATOMS: atom_id res chain seq x y z
N MET A 1 16.95 22.63 43.91
CA MET A 1 16.59 21.46 43.08
C MET A 1 17.18 21.73 41.71
N ASP A 2 17.92 20.78 41.17
CA ASP A 2 18.47 20.92 39.82
C ASP A 2 17.32 20.69 38.82
N LEU A 3 17.15 21.63 37.89
CA LEU A 3 16.20 21.47 36.79
C LEU A 3 16.66 20.31 35.90
N LEU A 4 15.77 19.36 35.67
CA LEU A 4 16.01 18.25 34.76
C LEU A 4 15.76 18.74 33.34
N TYR A 5 16.50 18.21 32.38
CA TYR A 5 16.32 18.56 30.98
C TYR A 5 16.52 17.38 30.04
N GLU A 6 15.91 17.48 28.86
CA GLU A 6 16.10 16.56 27.75
C GLU A 6 16.07 17.32 26.42
N GLU A 7 16.88 16.89 25.47
CA GLU A 7 16.93 17.46 24.12
C GLU A 7 16.48 16.43 23.09
N ILE A 8 15.59 16.85 22.20
CA ILE A 8 15.09 16.04 21.10
C ILE A 8 15.45 16.74 19.79
N ASN A 9 16.13 16.01 18.91
CA ASN A 9 16.38 16.48 17.56
C ASN A 9 15.08 16.39 16.73
N ALA A 10 14.64 17.52 16.19
CA ALA A 10 13.47 17.64 15.37
C ALA A 10 13.86 18.38 14.08
N PRO A 11 13.96 17.69 12.93
CA PRO A 11 14.29 18.35 11.67
C PRO A 11 13.41 19.60 11.44
N PRO A 12 13.93 20.69 10.85
CA PRO A 12 13.21 21.96 10.70
C PRO A 12 11.81 21.83 10.08
N GLU A 13 11.64 20.86 9.18
CA GLU A 13 10.36 20.52 8.55
C GLU A 13 9.27 20.01 9.51
N TYR A 14 9.64 19.48 10.69
CA TYR A 14 8.71 18.93 11.69
C TYR A 14 8.53 19.81 12.93
N ILE A 15 9.42 20.79 13.15
CA ILE A 15 9.34 21.73 14.28
C ILE A 15 7.99 22.46 14.32
N GLY A 16 7.46 22.81 13.15
CA GLY A 16 6.15 23.45 13.03
C GLY A 16 5.01 22.65 13.67
N HIS A 17 5.10 21.32 13.69
CA HIS A 17 4.10 20.45 14.34
C HIS A 17 4.19 20.51 15.86
N VAL A 18 5.40 20.66 16.42
CA VAL A 18 5.62 20.82 17.87
C VAL A 18 5.11 22.19 18.35
N VAL A 19 5.34 23.24 17.56
CA VAL A 19 4.82 24.60 17.85
C VAL A 19 3.30 24.65 17.73
N GLY A 20 2.76 24.11 16.63
CA GLY A 20 1.36 24.23 16.25
C GLY A 20 1.01 25.61 15.68
N GLU A 21 -0.21 25.74 15.15
CA GLU A 21 -0.69 27.02 14.60
C GLU A 21 -0.64 28.11 15.67
N ARG A 22 0.12 29.19 15.42
CA ARG A 22 0.37 30.30 16.37
C ARG A 22 0.89 29.86 17.75
N GLY A 23 1.54 28.70 17.88
CA GLY A 23 2.06 28.21 19.16
C GLY A 23 1.04 27.48 20.04
N ALA A 24 -0.13 27.12 19.51
CA ALA A 24 -1.18 26.47 20.29
C ALA A 24 -0.75 25.10 20.86
N THR A 25 -0.01 24.31 20.10
CA THR A 25 0.43 22.97 20.54
C THR A 25 1.43 23.06 21.67
N ILE A 26 2.49 23.88 21.52
CA ILE A 26 3.52 24.03 22.55
C ILE A 26 2.93 24.63 23.84
N ALA A 27 2.02 25.59 23.73
CA ALA A 27 1.33 26.16 24.89
C ALA A 27 0.49 25.11 25.63
N ARG A 28 -0.25 24.27 24.90
CA ARG A 28 -1.03 23.17 25.47
C ARG A 28 -0.14 22.14 26.16
N LEU A 29 0.95 21.70 25.53
CA LEU A 29 1.88 20.73 26.12
C LEU A 29 2.48 21.23 27.44
N GLN A 30 2.93 22.48 27.47
CA GLN A 30 3.48 23.08 28.70
C GLN A 30 2.41 23.15 29.80
N SER A 31 1.18 23.51 29.46
CA SER A 31 0.06 23.56 30.41
C SER A 31 -0.34 22.18 30.95
N GLU A 32 -0.33 21.14 30.12
CA GLU A 32 -0.75 19.78 30.51
C GLU A 32 0.33 19.04 31.29
N THR A 33 1.60 19.26 30.95
CA THR A 33 2.74 18.50 31.52
C THR A 33 3.46 19.23 32.64
N GLY A 34 3.32 20.56 32.74
CA GLY A 34 4.07 21.40 33.68
C GLY A 34 5.54 21.61 33.29
N ALA A 35 6.01 21.04 32.18
CA ALA A 35 7.35 21.27 31.66
C ALA A 35 7.44 22.58 30.85
N THR A 36 8.62 23.17 30.78
CA THR A 36 8.93 24.26 29.84
C THR A 36 9.54 23.68 28.58
N ILE A 37 9.05 24.11 27.41
CA ILE A 37 9.48 23.61 26.11
C ILE A 37 9.98 24.80 25.29
N THR A 38 11.22 24.71 24.81
CA THR A 38 11.85 25.76 24.01
C THR A 38 12.45 25.17 22.74
N ILE A 39 12.52 25.97 21.69
CA ILE A 39 13.11 25.56 20.41
C ILE A 39 14.45 26.25 20.27
N ILE A 40 15.50 25.46 20.12
CA ILE A 40 16.88 25.91 19.95
C ILE A 40 17.28 25.68 18.50
N ASP A 41 17.86 26.70 17.87
CA ASP A 41 18.39 26.70 16.50
C ASP A 41 17.42 26.24 15.40
N GLY A 42 16.12 26.20 15.69
CA GLY A 42 15.09 25.75 14.76
C GLY A 42 15.14 24.25 14.41
N CYS A 43 15.95 23.45 15.11
CA CYS A 43 16.08 22.01 14.87
C CYS A 43 16.17 21.16 16.16
N LYS A 44 16.15 21.78 17.33
CA LYS A 44 16.16 21.08 18.62
C LYS A 44 15.02 21.55 19.49
N VAL A 45 14.34 20.60 20.13
CA VAL A 45 13.38 20.86 21.19
C VAL A 45 14.08 20.60 22.52
N HIS A 46 14.21 21.63 23.33
CA HIS A 46 14.80 21.57 24.66
C HIS A 46 13.69 21.66 25.71
N ILE A 47 13.56 20.61 26.50
CA ILE A 47 12.50 20.44 27.49
C ILE A 47 13.13 20.50 28.88
N THR A 48 12.60 21.33 29.78
CA THR A 48 13.04 21.43 31.16
C THR A 48 11.86 21.23 32.12
N ALA A 49 12.10 20.55 33.24
CA ALA A 49 11.09 20.36 34.28
C ALA A 49 11.70 20.21 35.68
N GLU A 50 10.89 20.43 36.71
CA GLU A 50 11.31 20.27 38.11
C GLU A 50 11.20 18.81 38.59
N ASP A 51 10.33 18.01 37.96
CA ASP A 51 10.05 16.61 38.31
C ASP A 51 10.29 15.65 37.13
N PRO A 52 10.88 14.45 37.35
CA PRO A 52 11.07 13.46 36.30
C PRO A 52 9.78 13.03 35.58
N THR A 53 8.62 13.06 36.26
CA THR A 53 7.33 12.68 35.64
C THR A 53 6.89 13.71 34.61
N GLN A 54 7.04 15.01 34.93
CA GLN A 54 6.76 16.11 34.02
C GLN A 54 7.67 16.07 32.79
N LEU A 55 8.98 15.88 33.02
CA LEU A 55 9.96 15.76 31.93
C LEU A 55 9.61 14.58 31.03
N ARG A 56 9.37 13.40 31.60
CA ARG A 56 9.01 12.20 30.85
C ARG A 56 7.73 12.39 30.03
N ALA A 57 6.67 12.94 30.64
CA ALA A 57 5.40 13.16 29.96
C ALA A 57 5.56 14.13 28.78
N ALA A 58 6.25 15.25 28.97
CA ALA A 58 6.53 16.22 27.91
C ALA A 58 7.39 15.62 26.79
N THR A 59 8.47 14.91 27.14
CA THR A 59 9.31 14.19 26.19
C THR A 59 8.51 13.19 25.36
N GLU A 60 7.67 12.36 25.99
CA GLU A 60 6.82 11.38 25.30
C GLU A 60 5.85 12.08 24.34
N CYS A 61 5.20 13.17 24.75
CA CYS A 61 4.30 13.94 23.88
C CYS A 61 5.03 14.58 22.69
N VAL A 62 6.20 15.19 22.91
CA VAL A 62 6.98 15.82 21.83
C VAL A 62 7.50 14.77 20.85
N ARG A 63 8.04 13.64 21.34
CA ARG A 63 8.45 12.52 20.50
C ARG A 63 7.30 11.99 19.67
N GLN A 64 6.11 11.87 20.27
CA GLN A 64 4.93 11.42 19.56
C GLN A 64 4.54 12.38 18.44
N ILE A 65 4.52 13.69 18.69
CA ILE A 65 4.21 14.70 17.66
C ILE A 65 5.21 14.65 16.50
N ILE A 66 6.50 14.56 16.81
CA ILE A 66 7.55 14.46 15.78
C ILE A 66 7.39 13.15 15.01
N SER A 67 7.15 12.04 15.71
CA SER A 67 6.91 10.73 15.10
C SER A 67 5.68 10.74 14.19
N ASP A 68 4.57 11.35 14.61
CA ASP A 68 3.34 11.46 13.83
C ASP A 68 3.53 12.39 12.63
N ALA A 69 4.36 13.43 12.75
CA ALA A 69 4.70 14.28 11.62
C ALA A 69 5.58 13.55 10.61
N ILE A 70 6.54 12.72 11.07
CA ILE A 70 7.44 11.90 10.23
C ILE A 70 6.73 10.68 9.63
N ASN A 71 5.79 10.08 10.35
CA ASN A 71 5.06 8.87 9.96
C ASN A 71 3.57 9.03 10.27
N PRO A 72 2.87 9.94 9.56
CA PRO A 72 1.45 10.16 9.79
C PRO A 72 0.66 8.87 9.56
N ASP A 73 -0.18 8.53 10.54
CA ASP A 73 -1.09 7.40 10.43
C ASP A 73 -2.26 7.75 9.52
N TYR A 74 -2.16 7.32 8.27
CA TYR A 74 -3.23 7.43 7.30
C TYR A 74 -4.17 6.23 7.31
N GLU A 75 -3.87 5.16 8.04
CA GLU A 75 -4.72 3.96 8.06
C GLU A 75 -5.76 4.00 9.18
N GLY A 76 -5.45 4.72 10.26
CA GLY A 76 -6.27 4.74 11.47
C GLY A 76 -6.23 3.40 12.22
N PRO A 77 -6.87 3.32 13.40
CA PRO A 77 -6.75 2.15 14.27
C PRO A 77 -7.31 0.87 13.64
N ASP A 78 -8.51 0.93 13.05
CA ASP A 78 -9.15 -0.24 12.42
C ASP A 78 -8.49 -0.64 11.11
N GLY A 79 -8.17 0.35 10.26
CA GLY A 79 -7.47 0.09 9.00
C GLY A 79 -6.15 -0.61 9.23
N ARG A 80 -5.33 -0.10 10.17
CA ARG A 80 -4.04 -0.70 10.54
C ARG A 80 -4.19 -2.13 11.06
N ARG A 81 -5.19 -2.38 11.92
CA ARG A 81 -5.48 -3.72 12.45
C ARG A 81 -5.82 -4.70 11.32
N LEU A 82 -6.74 -4.31 10.43
CA LEU A 82 -7.17 -5.14 9.31
C LEU A 82 -6.04 -5.35 8.28
N ARG A 83 -5.19 -4.35 8.04
CA ARG A 83 -3.99 -4.50 7.20
C ARG A 83 -3.02 -5.51 7.77
N LYS A 84 -2.81 -5.49 9.08
CA LYS A 84 -1.96 -6.46 9.77
C LYS A 84 -2.52 -7.88 9.62
N GLU A 85 -3.83 -8.05 9.78
CA GLU A 85 -4.50 -9.34 9.58
C GLU A 85 -4.39 -9.83 8.13
N ALA A 86 -4.64 -8.95 7.15
CA ALA A 86 -4.46 -9.27 5.74
C ALA A 86 -3.00 -9.65 5.41
N ALA A 87 -2.00 -9.03 6.04
CA ALA A 87 -0.61 -9.40 5.88
C ALA A 87 -0.28 -10.78 6.47
N GLN A 88 -0.91 -11.15 7.59
CA GLN A 88 -0.79 -12.50 8.17
C GLN A 88 -1.38 -13.55 7.22
N LEU A 89 -2.54 -13.28 6.62
CA LEU A 89 -3.16 -14.13 5.61
C LEU A 89 -2.27 -14.25 4.37
N ALA A 90 -1.66 -13.15 3.91
CA ALA A 90 -0.71 -13.17 2.80
C ALA A 90 0.51 -14.07 3.08
N SER A 91 1.08 -13.95 4.28
CA SER A 91 2.19 -14.80 4.74
C SER A 91 1.78 -16.28 4.77
N LYS A 92 0.59 -16.58 5.32
CA LYS A 92 0.06 -17.94 5.36
C LYS A 92 -0.17 -18.52 3.96
N ARG A 93 -0.74 -17.74 3.04
CA ARG A 93 -0.91 -18.12 1.64
C ARG A 93 0.42 -18.45 0.96
N ALA A 94 1.44 -17.61 1.17
CA ALA A 94 2.77 -17.84 0.63
C ALA A 94 3.38 -19.15 1.15
N GLN A 95 3.24 -19.42 2.46
CA GLN A 95 3.68 -20.69 3.06
C GLN A 95 2.99 -21.89 2.43
N LEU A 96 1.66 -21.84 2.24
CA LEU A 96 0.90 -22.93 1.63
C LEU A 96 1.33 -23.22 0.19
N PHE A 97 1.62 -22.19 -0.60
CA PHE A 97 2.10 -22.36 -1.97
C PHE A 97 3.55 -22.82 -2.06
N ASN A 98 4.42 -22.37 -1.16
CA ASN A 98 5.78 -22.89 -1.06
C ASN A 98 5.76 -24.39 -0.70
N GLU A 99 4.91 -24.78 0.25
CA GLU A 99 4.73 -26.18 0.62
C GLU A 99 4.12 -27.00 -0.52
N ALA A 100 3.11 -26.47 -1.24
CA ALA A 100 2.57 -27.14 -2.42
C ALA A 100 3.64 -27.37 -3.49
N THR A 101 4.55 -26.41 -3.68
CA THR A 101 5.68 -26.53 -4.62
C THR A 101 6.61 -27.67 -4.20
N ARG A 102 6.93 -27.79 -2.90
CA ARG A 102 7.71 -28.92 -2.37
C ARG A 102 7.01 -30.26 -2.59
N GLN A 103 5.70 -30.35 -2.34
CA GLN A 103 4.94 -31.58 -2.57
C GLN A 103 4.91 -32.00 -4.05
N ARG A 104 4.98 -31.03 -4.98
CA ARG A 104 5.13 -31.32 -6.41
C ARG A 104 6.48 -31.96 -6.73
N GLU A 105 7.55 -31.45 -6.13
CA GLU A 105 8.92 -31.99 -6.31
C GLU A 105 9.06 -33.40 -5.74
N GLU A 106 8.34 -33.70 -4.66
CA GLU A 106 8.29 -35.04 -4.04
C GLU A 106 7.33 -36.01 -4.76
N GLY A 107 6.56 -35.55 -5.76
CA GLY A 107 5.59 -36.36 -6.50
C GLY A 107 4.25 -36.61 -5.76
N ASN A 108 4.03 -35.93 -4.64
CA ASN A 108 2.84 -36.07 -3.80
C ASN A 108 1.67 -35.20 -4.30
N MET A 109 1.11 -35.56 -5.45
CA MET A 109 0.10 -34.74 -6.16
C MET A 109 -1.18 -34.47 -5.35
N GLN A 110 -1.63 -35.42 -4.53
CA GLN A 110 -2.82 -35.24 -3.68
C GLN A 110 -2.59 -34.16 -2.61
N GLN A 111 -1.44 -34.19 -1.93
CA GLN A 111 -1.09 -33.19 -0.91
C GLN A 111 -0.87 -31.82 -1.54
N MET A 112 -0.19 -31.76 -2.69
CA MET A 112 -0.06 -30.53 -3.47
C MET A 112 -1.43 -29.92 -3.78
N SER A 113 -2.37 -30.68 -4.33
CA SER A 113 -3.70 -30.16 -4.68
C SER A 113 -4.46 -29.64 -3.46
N ALA A 114 -4.38 -30.32 -2.32
CA ALA A 114 -5.02 -29.88 -1.08
C ALA A 114 -4.43 -28.56 -0.57
N LEU A 115 -3.10 -28.40 -0.60
CA LEU A 115 -2.42 -27.17 -0.20
C LEU A 115 -2.71 -26.00 -1.13
N LEU A 116 -2.81 -26.25 -2.44
CA LEU A 116 -3.21 -25.24 -3.42
C LEU A 116 -4.63 -24.72 -3.14
N GLU A 117 -5.56 -25.63 -2.86
CA GLU A 117 -6.95 -25.25 -2.54
C GLU A 117 -7.03 -24.44 -1.25
N GLN A 118 -6.31 -24.85 -0.19
CA GLN A 118 -6.19 -24.05 1.03
C GLN A 118 -5.56 -22.67 0.75
N GLY A 119 -4.53 -22.62 -0.09
CA GLY A 119 -3.87 -21.36 -0.48
C GLY A 119 -4.81 -20.41 -1.22
N LYS A 120 -5.71 -20.93 -2.06
CA LYS A 120 -6.77 -20.15 -2.71
C LYS A 120 -7.76 -19.59 -1.70
N GLN A 121 -8.26 -20.42 -0.79
CA GLN A 121 -9.22 -19.99 0.26
C GLN A 121 -8.63 -18.89 1.15
N VAL A 122 -7.38 -19.06 1.61
CA VAL A 122 -6.67 -18.02 2.37
C VAL A 122 -6.46 -16.77 1.52
N GLY A 123 -6.25 -16.92 0.21
CA GLY A 123 -6.17 -15.82 -0.74
C GLY A 123 -7.47 -15.02 -0.86
N GLU A 124 -8.62 -15.68 -0.91
CA GLU A 124 -9.92 -15.00 -0.93
C GLU A 124 -10.20 -14.30 0.40
N GLN A 125 -9.87 -14.92 1.53
CA GLN A 125 -9.97 -14.26 2.84
C GLN A 125 -9.08 -13.02 2.90
N MET A 126 -7.83 -13.12 2.42
CA MET A 126 -6.90 -11.99 2.35
C MET A 126 -7.46 -10.84 1.50
N LYS A 127 -8.10 -11.14 0.36
CA LYS A 127 -8.74 -10.12 -0.49
C LYS A 127 -9.88 -9.43 0.25
N LEU A 128 -10.75 -10.19 0.91
CA LEU A 128 -11.86 -9.66 1.70
C LEU A 128 -11.35 -8.75 2.83
N THR A 129 -10.38 -9.22 3.63
CA THR A 129 -9.81 -8.42 4.73
C THR A 129 -9.10 -7.16 4.21
N ASN A 130 -8.43 -7.21 3.05
CA ASN A 130 -7.90 -5.98 2.44
C ASN A 130 -9.00 -5.01 2.01
N ARG A 131 -10.12 -5.50 1.46
CA ARG A 131 -11.27 -4.66 1.10
C ARG A 131 -11.90 -4.01 2.33
N GLU A 132 -12.04 -4.76 3.42
CA GLU A 132 -12.50 -4.23 4.71
C GLU A 132 -11.53 -3.19 5.28
N ALA A 133 -10.21 -3.46 5.20
CA ALA A 133 -9.18 -2.50 5.59
C ALA A 133 -9.30 -1.21 4.78
N ALA A 134 -9.40 -1.31 3.46
CA ALA A 134 -9.56 -0.15 2.58
C ALA A 134 -10.80 0.68 2.96
N ALA A 135 -11.93 0.03 3.23
CA ALA A 135 -13.15 0.72 3.63
C ALA A 135 -12.98 1.45 4.98
N ALA A 136 -12.34 0.81 5.96
CA ALA A 136 -12.05 1.43 7.26
C ALA A 136 -11.11 2.63 7.13
N ILE A 137 -10.05 2.51 6.32
CA ILE A 137 -9.09 3.57 6.02
C ILE A 137 -9.79 4.76 5.35
N ALA A 138 -10.58 4.48 4.30
CA ALA A 138 -11.30 5.51 3.58
C ALA A 138 -12.29 6.23 4.49
N TRP A 139 -13.05 5.51 5.31
CA TRP A 139 -13.95 6.14 6.28
C TRP A 139 -13.18 7.00 7.28
N TYR A 140 -12.08 6.50 7.86
CA TYR A 140 -11.28 7.23 8.84
C TYR A 140 -10.73 8.55 8.31
N ASN A 141 -10.26 8.58 7.06
CA ASN A 141 -9.70 9.79 6.46
C ASN A 141 -10.75 10.78 5.96
N ASN A 142 -11.97 10.31 5.70
CA ASN A 142 -13.04 11.09 5.09
C ASN A 142 -14.16 11.35 6.10
N GLU A 143 -15.21 10.54 6.09
CA GLU A 143 -16.41 10.76 6.91
C GLU A 143 -16.11 10.75 8.42
N GLY A 144 -15.17 9.92 8.87
CA GLY A 144 -14.71 9.85 10.26
C GLY A 144 -14.03 11.13 10.76
N LYS A 145 -13.53 11.97 9.85
CA LYS A 145 -13.00 13.32 10.12
C LYS A 145 -14.00 14.44 9.78
N GLY A 146 -15.27 14.08 9.56
CA GLY A 146 -16.34 15.03 9.22
C GLY A 146 -16.20 15.67 7.84
N ARG A 147 -15.50 15.01 6.91
CA ARG A 147 -15.32 15.53 5.55
C ARG A 147 -16.60 15.41 4.73
N GLU A 148 -16.79 16.37 3.82
CA GLU A 148 -17.95 16.45 2.94
C GLU A 148 -17.88 15.43 1.79
N ARG A 149 -19.00 15.20 1.12
CA ARG A 149 -19.12 14.24 0.00
C ARG A 149 -18.23 14.56 -1.21
N ASN A 150 -17.90 15.83 -1.41
CA ASN A 150 -17.02 16.33 -2.46
C ASN A 150 -15.54 16.34 -2.04
N TYR A 151 -15.17 15.62 -0.99
CA TYR A 151 -13.80 15.43 -0.57
C TYR A 151 -13.47 13.93 -0.57
N PHE A 152 -12.27 13.59 -1.03
CA PHE A 152 -11.76 12.24 -0.96
C PHE A 152 -10.25 12.18 -0.71
N ASP A 153 -9.89 11.78 0.50
CA ASP A 153 -8.52 11.46 0.88
C ASP A 153 -8.24 9.97 0.65
N MET A 154 -7.32 9.72 -0.28
CA MET A 154 -6.87 8.40 -0.72
C MET A 154 -5.63 7.90 0.03
N HIS A 155 -5.10 8.65 0.99
CA HIS A 155 -3.93 8.20 1.74
C HIS A 155 -4.18 6.86 2.44
N GLY A 156 -3.15 6.01 2.47
CA GLY A 156 -3.22 4.66 3.07
C GLY A 156 -3.95 3.63 2.20
N LEU A 157 -4.61 4.04 1.12
CA LEU A 157 -5.23 3.12 0.17
C LEU A 157 -4.20 2.61 -0.86
N ARG A 158 -4.41 1.38 -1.34
CA ARG A 158 -3.72 0.88 -2.53
C ARG A 158 -4.39 1.45 -3.77
N VAL A 159 -3.67 1.48 -4.89
CA VAL A 159 -4.13 2.12 -6.12
C VAL A 159 -5.51 1.62 -6.56
N ASP A 160 -5.70 0.30 -6.65
CA ASP A 160 -6.95 -0.29 -7.14
C ASP A 160 -8.13 0.02 -6.20
N GLU A 161 -7.90 -0.09 -4.88
CA GLU A 161 -8.89 0.23 -3.86
C GLU A 161 -9.31 1.71 -3.94
N ALA A 162 -8.31 2.59 -4.10
CA ALA A 162 -8.53 4.02 -4.16
C ALA A 162 -9.29 4.43 -5.44
N LEU A 163 -8.97 3.81 -6.58
CA LEU A 163 -9.67 4.06 -7.84
C LEU A 163 -11.10 3.52 -7.84
N GLU A 164 -11.35 2.34 -7.26
CA GLU A 164 -12.70 1.80 -7.08
C GLU A 164 -13.58 2.79 -6.29
N MET A 165 -13.05 3.31 -5.19
CA MET A 165 -13.76 4.28 -4.34
C MET A 165 -13.90 5.66 -4.98
N LEU A 166 -12.87 6.13 -5.70
CA LEU A 166 -12.90 7.39 -6.43
C LEU A 166 -14.01 7.38 -7.48
N ARG A 167 -14.11 6.28 -8.25
CA ARG A 167 -15.19 6.08 -9.23
C ARG A 167 -16.56 6.13 -8.57
N ALA A 168 -16.75 5.40 -7.46
CA ALA A 168 -18.02 5.41 -6.73
C ALA A 168 -18.40 6.81 -6.23
N ARG A 169 -17.43 7.61 -5.75
CA ARG A 169 -17.67 8.99 -5.32
C ARG A 169 -18.02 9.93 -6.48
N VAL A 170 -17.33 9.81 -7.62
CA VAL A 170 -17.68 10.58 -8.83
C VAL A 170 -19.11 10.27 -9.25
N GLU A 171 -19.52 9.00 -9.32
CA GLU A 171 -20.90 8.62 -9.67
C GLU A 171 -21.92 9.17 -8.67
N ALA A 172 -21.64 9.07 -7.37
CA ALA A 172 -22.52 9.63 -6.34
C ALA A 172 -22.69 11.15 -6.48
N LEU A 173 -21.61 11.88 -6.83
CA LEU A 173 -21.67 13.32 -7.11
C LEU A 173 -22.45 13.61 -8.39
N ARG A 174 -22.24 12.87 -9.48
CA ARG A 174 -23.00 13.01 -10.73
C ARG A 174 -24.51 12.92 -10.46
N VAL A 175 -24.93 11.92 -9.67
CA VAL A 175 -26.34 11.73 -9.26
C VAL A 175 -26.84 12.91 -8.41
N ALA A 176 -26.03 13.40 -7.48
CA ALA A 176 -26.43 14.48 -6.57
C ALA A 176 -26.59 15.85 -7.27
N LEU A 177 -25.81 16.10 -8.34
CA LEU A 177 -25.76 17.40 -9.02
C LEU A 177 -26.98 17.72 -9.90
N LYS A 178 -27.84 16.75 -10.23
CA LYS A 178 -29.12 16.94 -10.96
C LYS A 178 -29.04 17.88 -12.19
N GLY A 179 -27.96 17.79 -12.97
CA GLY A 179 -27.75 18.63 -14.16
C GLY A 179 -26.73 19.77 -13.98
N ALA A 180 -26.30 20.05 -12.74
CA ALA A 180 -25.25 21.02 -12.46
C ALA A 180 -23.84 20.41 -12.55
N SER A 181 -22.83 21.27 -12.40
CA SER A 181 -21.44 20.89 -12.14
C SER A 181 -21.10 21.08 -10.66
N GLY A 182 -20.18 20.27 -10.15
CA GLY A 182 -19.62 20.39 -8.81
C GLY A 182 -18.12 20.17 -8.81
N GLU A 183 -17.46 20.56 -7.74
CA GLU A 183 -16.04 20.28 -7.51
C GLU A 183 -15.90 18.99 -6.69
N LEU A 184 -14.89 18.18 -6.98
CA LEU A 184 -14.41 17.07 -6.15
C LEU A 184 -12.94 17.32 -5.81
N ARG A 185 -12.64 17.39 -4.52
CA ARG A 185 -11.29 17.56 -3.99
C ARG A 185 -10.70 16.19 -3.65
N VAL A 186 -9.58 15.84 -4.25
CA VAL A 186 -8.91 14.55 -4.04
C VAL A 186 -7.52 14.75 -3.47
N ILE A 187 -7.26 14.10 -2.33
CA ILE A 187 -5.96 14.11 -1.67
C ILE A 187 -5.28 12.77 -1.94
N THR A 188 -4.20 12.80 -2.73
CA THR A 188 -3.45 11.60 -3.15
C THR A 188 -2.17 11.39 -2.35
N GLY A 189 -1.74 12.44 -1.65
CA GLY A 189 -0.53 12.48 -0.83
C GLY A 189 0.74 12.91 -1.53
N VAL A 190 1.67 13.45 -0.73
CA VAL A 190 2.95 14.02 -1.19
C VAL A 190 3.97 12.94 -1.59
N GLY A 191 3.81 11.71 -1.10
CA GLY A 191 4.67 10.58 -1.41
C GLY A 191 6.16 10.84 -1.15
N ARG A 192 6.57 10.85 0.13
CA ARG A 192 7.95 11.16 0.61
C ARG A 192 9.09 10.35 -0.05
N HIS A 193 8.78 9.20 -0.66
CA HIS A 193 9.74 8.35 -1.38
C HIS A 193 9.42 8.17 -2.87
N SER A 194 8.51 8.97 -3.39
CA SER A 194 8.18 8.92 -4.81
C SER A 194 9.32 9.60 -5.56
N GLY A 195 9.94 8.87 -6.49
CA GLY A 195 10.93 9.45 -7.40
C GLY A 195 10.31 10.56 -8.28
N PRO A 196 11.04 11.05 -9.30
CA PRO A 196 10.56 12.12 -10.18
C PRO A 196 9.21 11.85 -10.87
N GLU A 197 8.77 10.59 -10.90
CA GLU A 197 7.46 10.19 -11.43
C GLU A 197 6.26 10.44 -10.49
N GLY A 198 6.46 10.98 -9.27
CA GLY A 198 5.39 11.31 -8.32
C GLY A 198 4.71 10.10 -7.66
N ALA A 199 3.83 10.36 -6.69
CA ALA A 199 3.13 9.32 -5.93
C ALA A 199 2.24 8.47 -6.85
N LYS A 200 2.27 7.13 -6.69
CA LYS A 200 1.50 6.19 -7.54
C LYS A 200 0.00 6.52 -7.58
N LEU A 201 -0.58 6.88 -6.43
CA LEU A 201 -1.99 7.28 -6.32
C LEU A 201 -2.30 8.54 -7.12
N ARG A 202 -1.37 9.51 -7.14
CA ARG A 202 -1.51 10.75 -7.89
C ARG A 202 -1.60 10.49 -9.39
N ARG A 203 -0.67 9.68 -9.93
CA ARG A 203 -0.70 9.29 -11.34
C ARG A 203 -2.00 8.58 -11.70
N ALA A 204 -2.40 7.61 -10.89
CA ALA A 204 -3.63 6.85 -11.08
C ALA A 204 -4.88 7.76 -11.08
N ALA A 205 -4.97 8.72 -10.16
CA ALA A 205 -6.09 9.67 -10.11
C ALA A 205 -6.13 10.57 -11.35
N VAL A 206 -4.99 11.08 -11.82
CA VAL A 206 -4.89 11.88 -13.05
C VAL A 206 -5.32 11.06 -14.28
N GLU A 207 -4.84 9.82 -14.41
CA GLU A 207 -5.23 8.92 -15.49
C GLU A 207 -6.73 8.62 -15.46
N PHE A 208 -7.29 8.37 -14.28
CA PHE A 208 -8.72 8.18 -14.09
C PHE A 208 -9.53 9.41 -14.52
N PHE A 209 -9.16 10.62 -14.10
CA PHE A 209 -9.87 11.84 -14.49
C PHE A 209 -9.82 12.11 -16.00
N ARG A 210 -8.67 11.86 -16.64
CA ARG A 210 -8.53 11.94 -18.10
C ARG A 210 -9.43 10.93 -18.80
N ALA A 211 -9.45 9.68 -18.34
CA ALA A 211 -10.28 8.62 -18.90
C ALA A 211 -11.79 8.91 -18.74
N GLU A 212 -12.19 9.52 -17.62
CA GLU A 212 -13.56 9.95 -17.34
C GLU A 212 -13.94 11.28 -18.00
N GLY A 213 -13.03 11.91 -18.75
CA GLY A 213 -13.26 13.20 -19.41
C GLY A 213 -13.54 14.36 -18.44
N LEU A 214 -13.06 14.28 -17.20
CA LEU A 214 -13.23 15.33 -16.20
C LEU A 214 -12.18 16.43 -16.39
N VAL A 215 -12.59 17.68 -16.21
CA VAL A 215 -11.65 18.82 -16.13
C VAL A 215 -11.06 18.83 -14.73
N PHE A 216 -9.73 18.93 -14.60
CA PHE A 216 -9.08 18.96 -13.29
C PHE A 216 -7.85 19.87 -13.25
N GLU A 217 -7.48 20.27 -12.04
CA GLU A 217 -6.30 21.07 -11.72
C GLU A 217 -5.51 20.41 -10.58
N GLU A 218 -4.18 20.33 -10.72
CA GLU A 218 -3.26 19.82 -9.71
C GLU A 218 -2.84 20.98 -8.78
N VAL A 219 -3.65 21.27 -7.76
CA VAL A 219 -3.48 22.40 -6.83
C VAL A 219 -2.17 22.35 -6.05
N SER A 220 -1.71 21.14 -5.71
CA SER A 220 -0.42 20.93 -5.07
C SER A 220 0.16 19.56 -5.42
N ALA A 221 1.32 19.22 -4.86
CA ALA A 221 1.88 17.88 -4.97
C ALA A 221 0.93 16.78 -4.43
N ALA A 222 0.01 17.13 -3.52
CA ALA A 222 -0.87 16.18 -2.84
C ALA A 222 -2.37 16.36 -3.11
N GLU A 223 -2.81 17.49 -3.67
CA GLU A 223 -4.23 17.80 -3.92
C GLU A 223 -4.49 17.98 -5.42
N ILE A 224 -5.54 17.33 -5.91
CA ILE A 224 -6.11 17.49 -7.24
C ILE A 224 -7.57 17.90 -7.08
N ARG A 225 -8.04 18.90 -7.83
CA ARG A 225 -9.44 19.29 -7.88
C ARG A 225 -10.02 18.96 -9.24
N ALA A 226 -11.11 18.20 -9.27
CA ALA A 226 -11.80 17.82 -10.49
C ALA A 226 -13.19 18.46 -10.53
N THR A 227 -13.61 18.93 -11.70
CA THR A 227 -14.98 19.35 -11.97
C THR A 227 -15.77 18.13 -12.44
N VAL A 228 -16.80 17.77 -11.67
CA VAL A 228 -17.74 16.69 -11.97
C VAL A 228 -18.99 17.29 -12.59
N THR A 229 -19.37 16.84 -13.78
CA THR A 229 -20.60 17.23 -14.46
C THR A 229 -21.64 16.11 -14.37
N ALA A 230 -22.92 16.46 -14.22
CA ALA A 230 -24.00 15.49 -14.13
C ALA A 230 -24.20 14.64 -15.40
N ALA A 231 -23.95 15.22 -16.58
CA ALA A 231 -23.75 14.44 -17.79
C ALA A 231 -22.33 13.88 -17.71
N GLY A 232 -22.20 12.56 -17.51
CA GLY A 232 -20.93 11.87 -17.73
C GLY A 232 -20.43 12.12 -19.16
N PRO A 233 -19.17 11.79 -19.48
CA PRO A 233 -18.68 11.91 -20.85
C PRO A 233 -19.62 11.16 -21.82
N PRO A 234 -19.77 11.61 -23.08
CA PRO A 234 -20.49 10.82 -24.08
C PRO A 234 -19.88 9.42 -24.12
N VAL A 235 -20.70 8.42 -23.80
CA VAL A 235 -20.27 7.04 -23.59
C VAL A 235 -19.76 6.48 -24.92
N GLY A 236 -18.46 6.58 -25.16
CA GLY A 236 -17.77 5.57 -25.96
C GLY A 236 -17.86 4.29 -25.14
N HIS A 237 -18.58 3.28 -25.63
CA HIS A 237 -18.72 2.00 -24.97
C HIS A 237 -17.35 1.35 -24.75
N HIS A 238 -16.71 1.65 -23.63
CA HIS A 238 -15.71 0.78 -23.05
C HIS A 238 -16.48 -0.14 -22.11
N GLN A 239 -16.93 -1.28 -22.66
CA GLN A 239 -17.30 -2.40 -21.81
C GLN A 239 -16.14 -2.63 -20.85
N PRO A 240 -16.40 -2.84 -19.54
CA PRO A 240 -15.37 -3.43 -18.70
C PRO A 240 -15.02 -4.75 -19.40
N GLN A 241 -13.81 -4.81 -19.97
CA GLN A 241 -13.22 -6.10 -20.21
C GLN A 241 -13.21 -6.74 -18.83
N ARG A 242 -14.08 -7.73 -18.64
CA ARG A 242 -13.81 -8.76 -17.65
C ARG A 242 -12.40 -9.17 -18.00
N GLU A 243 -11.43 -8.83 -17.16
CA GLU A 243 -10.24 -9.64 -17.07
C GLU A 243 -10.76 -11.01 -16.70
N ALA A 244 -11.08 -11.80 -17.72
CA ALA A 244 -11.01 -13.23 -17.61
C ALA A 244 -9.68 -13.48 -16.94
N ASP A 245 -9.71 -14.18 -15.79
CA ASP A 245 -8.54 -14.80 -15.21
C ASP A 245 -7.65 -15.23 -16.36
N GLN A 246 -6.54 -14.52 -16.56
CA GLN A 246 -5.52 -15.02 -17.45
C GLN A 246 -5.13 -16.34 -16.81
N PRO A 247 -5.38 -17.48 -17.47
CA PRO A 247 -4.84 -18.72 -16.98
C PRO A 247 -3.34 -18.49 -16.89
N VAL A 248 -2.76 -18.85 -15.75
CA VAL A 248 -1.31 -18.90 -15.57
C VAL A 248 -0.81 -19.99 -16.52
N GLU A 249 -0.70 -19.68 -17.81
CA GLU A 249 -0.22 -20.60 -18.82
C GLU A 249 1.31 -20.69 -18.72
N ASN A 250 1.72 -21.91 -18.39
CA ASN A 250 2.96 -22.55 -18.78
C ASN A 250 4.27 -22.11 -18.12
N VAL A 251 4.50 -22.69 -16.94
CA VAL A 251 5.81 -23.30 -16.59
C VAL A 251 5.91 -24.73 -17.16
N GLU A 252 5.22 -25.02 -18.26
CA GLU A 252 5.34 -26.26 -19.03
C GLU A 252 5.77 -25.95 -20.46
N LYS A 253 7.05 -25.61 -20.64
CA LYS A 253 7.81 -25.91 -21.86
C LYS A 253 9.30 -25.76 -21.64
N LYS A 254 9.89 -26.75 -20.96
CA LYS A 254 11.29 -27.13 -21.19
C LYS A 254 11.54 -28.60 -20.86
N MET A 255 10.70 -29.51 -21.37
CA MET A 255 11.01 -30.95 -21.38
C MET A 255 10.02 -31.73 -22.27
N THR A 256 10.00 -31.41 -23.56
CA THR A 256 9.53 -32.34 -24.58
C THR A 256 10.71 -32.61 -25.52
N GLY A 257 11.60 -33.50 -25.07
CA GLY A 257 12.53 -34.21 -25.94
C GLY A 257 12.01 -35.63 -26.09
N SER A 258 11.50 -35.91 -27.28
CA SER A 258 10.99 -37.20 -27.73
C SER A 258 11.93 -38.36 -27.40
N LEU A 259 11.39 -39.41 -26.78
CA LEU A 259 11.91 -40.77 -26.90
C LEU A 259 11.79 -41.17 -28.37
N GLY A 260 12.95 -41.27 -29.03
CA GLY A 260 13.13 -41.86 -30.34
C GLY A 260 14.24 -42.90 -30.25
N GLU A 261 13.90 -44.13 -30.60
CA GLU A 261 14.76 -45.30 -30.57
C GLU A 261 15.96 -45.22 -31.53
N HIS A 262 16.99 -46.00 -31.18
CA HIS A 262 18.07 -46.56 -32.02
C HIS A 262 19.25 -45.63 -32.43
N GLN A 263 20.45 -45.93 -31.91
CA GLN A 263 21.43 -46.78 -32.63
C GLN A 263 22.70 -46.99 -31.78
N LYS A 264 23.17 -48.24 -31.78
CA LYS A 264 24.43 -48.70 -31.18
C LYS A 264 25.64 -47.93 -31.73
N PRO A 265 26.66 -47.62 -30.91
CA PRO A 265 27.93 -47.12 -31.44
C PRO A 265 28.66 -48.23 -32.21
N GLN A 266 28.94 -47.97 -33.48
CA GLN A 266 29.71 -48.86 -34.35
C GLN A 266 31.18 -48.90 -33.90
N LEU A 267 31.66 -50.11 -33.60
CA LEU A 267 33.09 -50.41 -33.47
C LEU A 267 33.75 -50.28 -34.86
N LYS A 268 34.86 -49.54 -34.90
CA LYS A 268 35.78 -49.50 -36.04
C LYS A 268 36.43 -50.88 -36.22
N LYS A 269 36.27 -51.46 -37.42
CA LYS A 269 37.05 -52.60 -37.90
C LYS A 269 38.53 -52.21 -37.93
N VAL A 270 39.35 -52.96 -37.20
CA VAL A 270 40.79 -53.09 -37.45
C VAL A 270 41.04 -54.58 -37.66
N GLU A 271 41.99 -54.84 -38.55
CA GLU A 271 42.16 -56.00 -39.41
C GLU A 271 42.42 -57.34 -38.74
N GLU A 272 42.19 -58.37 -39.55
CA GLU A 272 42.41 -59.79 -39.31
C GLU A 272 43.77 -60.12 -38.68
N THR A 273 43.77 -60.99 -37.67
CA THR A 273 44.81 -62.01 -37.54
C THR A 273 44.30 -63.25 -36.79
N LYS A 274 44.38 -64.36 -37.51
CA LYS A 274 44.30 -65.78 -37.10
C LYS A 274 44.86 -66.08 -35.70
N PHE A 275 44.17 -66.95 -34.95
CA PHE A 275 44.59 -68.31 -34.52
C PHE A 275 43.62 -68.82 -33.42
N CYS A 276 42.87 -69.90 -33.68
CA CYS A 276 43.08 -71.28 -33.17
C CYS A 276 42.75 -71.42 -31.66
N CYS A 277 41.56 -71.91 -31.32
CA CYS A 277 41.29 -73.31 -30.89
C CYS A 277 41.87 -73.67 -29.51
N CYS A 278 40.98 -73.98 -28.54
CA CYS A 278 40.77 -75.35 -28.02
C CYS A 278 40.22 -75.33 -26.58
N PHE A 279 39.08 -76.04 -26.45
CA PHE A 279 38.50 -76.72 -25.29
C PHE A 279 38.11 -75.93 -24.03
#